data_AF-A0A3P6B6T7-F1
#
_entry.id   AF-A0A3P6B6T7-F1
#
_cell.length_a   1.000
_cell.length_b   1.000
_cell.length_c   1.000
_cell.angle_alpha   90.00
_cell.angle_beta   90.00
_cell.angle_gamma   90.00
#
_symmetry.space_group_name_H-M   'P 1'
#
loop_
_entity.id
_entity.type
_entity.pdbx_description
1 polymer ?
#
loop_
_entity_poly.entity_id
_entity_poly.type
_entity_poly.pdbx_seq_one_letter_code
_entity_poly.pdbx_strand_id
1 'polypeptide(L)'
;MSDNKDHNSDSDSDGAPEEFTQEQAQLEDAELRKIHRENKARVAREKKESRRRLAEKITPRKSRKVETFEDIEEEEEDPEALANKGFLSKNIIDFLAQREKHKNSSDSEEEEANKEHPRKKKRKSSGIETIIYKEIPPPECLKTGLDFLKKRKAQVPRSSSILNNSSQALRLVTGAKKQPLRK
;
A
#
# COMPACT_ATOMS: atom_id res chain seq x y z
N MET A 1 53.82 33.34 -28.76
CA MET A 1 53.89 32.61 -30.05
C MET A 1 54.12 31.16 -29.65
N SER A 2 53.03 30.40 -29.47
CA SER A 2 52.60 29.31 -30.39
C SER A 2 53.36 28.02 -30.01
N ASP A 3 52.77 26.87 -29.69
CA ASP A 3 51.55 26.24 -30.21
C ASP A 3 50.93 25.26 -29.19
N ASN A 4 49.60 25.19 -29.22
CA ASN A 4 48.79 24.13 -28.62
C ASN A 4 49.09 22.78 -29.31
N LYS A 5 49.25 21.71 -28.52
CA LYS A 5 49.02 20.36 -29.05
C LYS A 5 48.31 19.52 -28.01
N ASP A 6 46.99 19.51 -28.16
CA ASP A 6 46.07 18.59 -27.51
C ASP A 6 46.48 17.16 -27.85
N HIS A 7 46.76 16.36 -26.80
CA HIS A 7 46.77 14.91 -26.91
C HIS A 7 45.75 14.36 -25.90
N ASN A 8 44.48 14.66 -26.16
CA ASN A 8 43.37 13.91 -25.59
C ASN A 8 43.37 12.53 -26.25
N SER A 9 44.00 11.57 -25.59
CA SER A 9 43.84 10.15 -25.87
C SER A 9 42.79 9.59 -24.91
N ASP A 10 41.58 10.16 -24.92
CA ASP A 10 40.40 9.49 -24.41
C ASP A 10 40.01 8.44 -25.47
N SER A 11 40.65 7.28 -25.36
CA SER A 11 40.28 6.11 -26.11
C SER A 11 38.95 5.60 -25.54
N ASP A 12 37.85 6.23 -25.96
CA ASP A 12 36.51 5.68 -25.87
C ASP A 12 36.48 4.40 -26.71
N SER A 13 36.96 3.31 -26.10
CA SER A 13 36.72 1.97 -26.58
C SER A 13 35.24 1.68 -26.37
N ASP A 14 34.40 2.25 -27.23
CA ASP A 14 33.05 1.79 -27.52
C ASP A 14 33.20 0.34 -28.03
N GLY A 15 33.22 -0.60 -27.08
CA GLY A 15 33.13 -2.01 -27.37
C GLY A 15 31.87 -2.21 -28.21
N ALA A 16 32.06 -2.62 -29.47
CA ALA A 16 30.96 -2.94 -30.35
C ALA A 16 29.98 -3.88 -29.60
N PRO A 17 28.66 -3.64 -29.68
CA PRO A 17 27.71 -4.48 -29.00
C PRO A 17 27.92 -5.93 -29.44
N GLU A 18 27.92 -6.83 -28.46
CA GLU A 18 28.08 -8.26 -28.67
C GLU A 18 27.13 -8.71 -29.80
N GLU A 19 27.70 -9.14 -30.92
CA GLU A 19 26.95 -9.50 -32.12
C GLU A 19 26.17 -10.79 -31.85
N PHE A 20 24.99 -10.64 -31.26
CA PHE A 20 24.11 -11.75 -30.97
C PHE A 20 23.57 -12.32 -32.27
N THR A 21 23.80 -13.62 -32.50
CA THR A 21 23.29 -14.26 -33.72
C THR A 21 21.75 -14.21 -33.71
N GLN A 22 21.15 -13.95 -34.86
CA GLN A 22 19.69 -13.78 -34.98
C GLN A 22 18.90 -14.97 -34.41
N GLU A 23 19.47 -16.17 -34.47
CA GLU A 23 18.88 -17.39 -33.91
C GLU A 23 18.86 -17.38 -32.39
N GLN A 24 19.95 -16.94 -31.74
CA GLN A 24 19.99 -16.82 -30.29
C GLN A 24 18.97 -15.78 -29.80
N ALA A 25 18.83 -14.65 -30.51
CA ALA A 25 17.85 -13.61 -30.15
C ALA A 25 16.41 -14.14 -30.16
N GLN A 26 16.08 -14.99 -31.12
CA GLN A 26 14.75 -15.60 -31.22
C GLN A 26 14.48 -16.60 -30.09
N LEU A 27 15.49 -17.36 -29.68
CA LEU A 27 15.38 -18.31 -28.57
C LEU A 27 15.12 -17.59 -27.25
N GLU A 28 15.88 -16.52 -26.96
CA GLU A 28 15.70 -15.74 -25.74
C GLU A 28 14.34 -15.04 -25.69
N ASP A 29 13.89 -14.43 -26.81
CA ASP A 29 12.56 -13.80 -26.86
C ASP A 29 11.43 -14.83 -26.67
N ALA A 30 11.58 -16.04 -27.22
CA ALA A 30 10.63 -17.13 -26.98
C ALA A 30 10.57 -17.53 -25.50
N GLU A 31 11.72 -17.60 -24.83
CA GLU A 31 11.82 -17.89 -23.40
C GLU A 31 11.18 -16.77 -22.55
N LEU A 32 11.49 -15.51 -22.84
CA LEU A 32 10.90 -14.36 -22.15
C LEU A 32 9.37 -14.33 -22.29
N ARG A 33 8.85 -14.62 -23.49
CA ARG A 33 7.41 -14.72 -23.72
C ARG A 33 6.77 -15.85 -22.92
N LYS A 34 7.45 -16.99 -22.81
CA LYS A 34 6.99 -18.13 -22.00
C LYS A 34 6.92 -17.73 -20.52
N ILE A 35 7.99 -17.18 -19.97
CA ILE A 35 8.06 -16.71 -18.58
C ILE A 35 6.97 -15.67 -18.29
N HIS A 36 6.74 -14.72 -19.20
CA HIS A 36 5.72 -13.70 -19.02
C HIS A 36 4.30 -14.29 -18.97
N ARG A 37 4.00 -15.28 -19.82
CA ARG A 37 2.71 -16.00 -19.81
C ARG A 37 2.51 -16.77 -18.51
N GLU A 38 3.52 -17.49 -18.06
CA GLU A 38 3.49 -18.26 -16.80
C GLU A 38 3.32 -17.35 -15.59
N ASN A 39 4.06 -16.25 -15.51
CA ASN A 39 3.94 -15.26 -14.44
C ASN A 39 2.54 -14.64 -14.40
N LYS A 40 1.99 -14.26 -15.55
CA LYS A 40 0.62 -13.72 -15.63
C LYS A 40 -0.41 -14.72 -15.12
N ALA A 41 -0.26 -16.00 -15.48
CA ALA A 41 -1.14 -17.07 -15.00
C ALA A 41 -1.01 -17.30 -13.49
N ARG A 42 0.22 -17.30 -12.96
CA ARG A 42 0.51 -17.44 -11.52
C ARG A 42 -0.13 -16.31 -10.70
N VAL A 43 0.11 -15.06 -11.09
CA VAL A 43 -0.44 -13.88 -10.41
C VAL A 43 -1.98 -13.90 -10.42
N ALA A 44 -2.59 -14.32 -11.53
CA ALA A 44 -4.05 -14.44 -11.60
C ALA A 44 -4.61 -15.48 -10.61
N ARG A 45 -3.93 -16.64 -10.47
CA ARG A 45 -4.31 -17.69 -9.50
C ARG A 45 -4.15 -17.19 -8.07
N GLU A 46 -3.01 -16.61 -7.74
CA GLU A 46 -2.73 -16.08 -6.40
C GLU A 46 -3.72 -14.98 -6.01
N LYS A 47 -4.03 -14.06 -6.92
CA LYS A 47 -5.04 -13.03 -6.68
C LYS A 47 -6.44 -13.62 -6.43
N LYS A 48 -6.80 -14.68 -7.15
CA LYS A 48 -8.08 -15.40 -6.94
C LYS A 48 -8.10 -16.08 -5.57
N GLU A 49 -7.01 -16.71 -5.17
CA GLU A 49 -6.88 -17.35 -3.86
C GLU A 49 -6.90 -16.33 -2.72
N SER A 50 -6.19 -15.21 -2.85
CA SER A 50 -6.20 -14.11 -1.89
C SER A 50 -7.62 -13.56 -1.68
N ARG A 51 -8.37 -13.35 -2.78
CA ARG A 51 -9.79 -12.96 -2.70
C ARG A 51 -10.65 -14.02 -2.01
N ARG A 52 -10.39 -15.31 -2.23
CA ARG A 52 -11.11 -16.40 -1.56
C ARG A 52 -10.86 -16.39 -0.05
N ARG A 53 -9.59 -16.30 0.38
CA ARG A 53 -9.23 -16.20 1.81
C ARG A 53 -9.82 -14.95 2.45
N LEU A 54 -9.83 -13.83 1.73
CA LEU A 54 -10.45 -12.60 2.21
C LEU A 54 -11.97 -12.77 2.40
N ALA A 55 -12.65 -13.40 1.45
CA ALA A 55 -14.08 -13.69 1.55
C ALA A 55 -14.39 -14.64 2.73
N GLU A 56 -13.56 -15.66 2.97
CA GLU A 56 -13.68 -16.56 4.13
C GLU A 56 -13.50 -15.81 5.47
N LYS A 57 -12.65 -14.78 5.53
CA LYS A 57 -12.48 -13.93 6.71
C LYS A 57 -13.62 -12.94 6.92
N ILE A 58 -14.14 -12.34 5.84
CA ILE A 58 -15.18 -11.31 5.90
C ILE A 58 -16.56 -11.91 6.13
N THR A 59 -16.85 -13.05 5.50
CA THR A 59 -18.15 -13.70 5.63
C THR A 59 -18.06 -14.76 6.72
N PRO A 60 -18.76 -14.61 7.86
CA PRO A 60 -18.91 -15.69 8.83
C PRO A 60 -19.81 -16.75 8.21
N ARG A 61 -19.23 -17.64 7.40
CA ARG A 61 -19.94 -18.80 6.89
C ARG A 61 -20.07 -19.79 8.04
N LYS A 62 -21.32 -20.07 8.43
CA LYS A 62 -21.64 -21.25 9.24
C LYS A 62 -21.04 -22.45 8.51
N SER A 63 -20.16 -23.20 9.17
CA SER A 63 -19.61 -24.43 8.61
C SER A 63 -20.78 -25.31 8.19
N ARG A 64 -20.79 -25.74 6.92
CA ARG A 64 -21.74 -26.75 6.47
C ARG A 64 -21.36 -28.02 7.24
N LYS A 65 -22.09 -28.34 8.30
CA LYS A 65 -22.00 -29.64 8.97
C LYS A 65 -22.15 -30.69 7.87
N VAL A 66 -21.07 -31.41 7.60
CA VAL A 66 -21.15 -32.66 6.86
C VAL A 66 -21.79 -33.62 7.85
N GLU A 67 -23.04 -33.98 7.58
CA GLU A 67 -23.79 -34.97 8.33
C GLU A 67 -23.14 -36.35 8.11
N THR A 68 -22.13 -36.67 8.91
CA THR A 68 -21.87 -38.04 9.32
C THR A 68 -22.65 -38.25 10.61
N PHE A 69 -23.86 -38.79 10.44
CA PHE A 69 -24.65 -39.35 11.52
C PHE A 69 -23.89 -40.55 12.09
N GLU A 70 -23.30 -40.39 13.26
CA GLU A 70 -23.09 -41.49 14.19
C GLU A 70 -23.76 -41.08 15.50
N ASP A 71 -24.69 -41.93 15.92
CA ASP A 71 -25.47 -41.88 17.14
C ASP A 71 -24.59 -41.49 18.33
N ILE A 72 -24.97 -40.42 19.03
CA ILE A 72 -24.50 -40.16 20.39
C ILE A 72 -25.74 -39.91 21.22
N GLU A 73 -25.94 -40.85 22.14
CA GLU A 73 -26.99 -40.98 23.13
C GLU A 73 -27.27 -39.64 23.82
N GLU A 74 -28.56 -39.39 24.07
CA GLU A 74 -29.05 -38.31 24.92
C GLU A 74 -28.54 -38.53 26.36
N GLU A 75 -27.35 -38.03 26.66
CA GLU A 75 -26.89 -37.85 28.03
C GLU A 75 -27.44 -36.49 28.51
N GLU A 76 -28.20 -36.50 29.61
CA GLU A 76 -28.81 -35.31 30.20
C GLU A 76 -27.75 -34.23 30.47
N GLU A 77 -27.64 -33.25 29.56
CA GLU A 77 -26.75 -32.10 29.75
C GLU A 77 -27.30 -31.22 30.87
N ASP A 78 -26.60 -31.23 32.01
CA ASP A 78 -26.81 -30.34 33.16
C ASP A 78 -27.08 -28.90 32.68
N PRO A 79 -28.18 -28.22 33.08
CA PRO A 79 -28.53 -26.89 32.57
C PRO A 79 -27.43 -25.84 32.79
N GLU A 80 -26.55 -26.04 33.77
CA GLU A 80 -25.34 -25.22 33.92
C GLU A 80 -24.34 -25.41 32.77
N ALA A 81 -24.15 -26.63 32.27
CA ALA A 81 -23.23 -26.91 31.17
C ALA A 81 -23.72 -26.29 29.85
N LEU A 82 -25.04 -26.33 29.61
CA LEU A 82 -25.68 -25.64 28.49
C LEU A 82 -25.58 -24.10 28.60
N ALA A 83 -25.80 -23.55 29.79
CA ALA A 83 -25.64 -22.10 30.03
C ALA A 83 -24.18 -21.63 29.88
N ASN A 84 -23.23 -22.50 30.21
CA ASN A 84 -21.79 -22.25 30.07
C ASN A 84 -21.24 -22.59 28.69
N LYS A 85 -22.07 -23.02 27.73
CA LYS A 85 -21.68 -23.35 26.36
C LYS A 85 -21.27 -22.08 25.61
N GLY A 86 -19.97 -21.79 25.63
CA GLY A 86 -19.38 -20.58 25.05
C GLY A 86 -18.60 -19.72 26.05
N PHE A 87 -18.68 -20.03 27.34
CA PHE A 87 -17.85 -19.42 28.38
C PHE A 87 -16.61 -20.28 28.68
N LEU A 88 -15.57 -19.65 29.23
CA LEU A 88 -14.42 -20.38 29.77
C LEU A 88 -14.87 -21.23 30.97
N SER A 89 -14.16 -22.33 31.25
CA SER A 89 -14.48 -23.15 32.41
C SER A 89 -14.35 -22.34 33.70
N LYS A 90 -15.19 -22.66 34.71
CA LYS A 90 -15.21 -21.98 36.02
C LYS A 90 -13.79 -21.88 36.63
N ASN A 91 -13.00 -22.95 36.51
CA ASN A 91 -11.60 -23.01 36.96
C ASN A 91 -10.70 -21.92 36.33
N ILE A 92 -10.89 -21.62 35.04
CA ILE A 92 -10.11 -20.59 34.33
C ILE A 92 -10.58 -19.19 34.75
N ILE A 93 -11.89 -19.00 34.92
CA ILE A 93 -12.48 -17.73 35.36
C ILE A 93 -11.94 -17.38 36.76
N ASP A 94 -11.96 -18.35 37.69
CA ASP A 94 -11.46 -18.16 39.04
C ASP A 94 -9.95 -17.88 39.08
N PHE A 95 -9.17 -18.58 38.24
CA PHE A 95 -7.73 -18.33 38.09
C PHE A 95 -7.45 -16.90 37.59
N LEU A 96 -8.22 -16.41 36.62
CA LEU A 96 -8.09 -15.04 36.12
C LEU A 96 -8.49 -14.01 37.18
N ALA A 97 -9.57 -14.26 37.92
CA ALA A 97 -10.04 -13.40 39.00
C ALA A 97 -9.02 -13.30 40.15
N GLN A 98 -8.39 -14.42 40.54
CA GLN A 98 -7.31 -14.43 41.52
C GLN A 98 -6.09 -13.63 41.05
N ARG A 99 -5.71 -13.79 39.77
CA ARG A 99 -4.59 -13.07 39.18
C ARG A 99 -4.83 -11.56 39.12
N GLU A 100 -6.07 -11.14 38.86
CA GLU A 100 -6.46 -9.73 38.88
C GLU A 100 -6.44 -9.17 40.31
N LYS A 101 -6.98 -9.90 41.29
CA LYS A 101 -6.91 -9.52 42.72
C LYS A 101 -5.47 -9.31 43.20
N HIS A 102 -4.56 -10.23 42.88
CA HIS A 102 -3.14 -10.13 43.24
C HIS A 102 -2.42 -8.96 42.55
N LYS A 103 -2.84 -8.59 41.34
CA LYS A 103 -2.21 -7.50 40.58
C LYS A 103 -2.73 -6.13 40.98
N ASN A 104 -3.93 -6.07 41.57
CA ASN A 104 -4.58 -4.84 42.01
C ASN A 104 -4.31 -4.54 43.50
N SER A 105 -3.77 -5.47 44.29
CA SER A 105 -3.42 -5.24 45.70
C SER A 105 -2.06 -4.54 45.90
N SER A 106 -1.26 -4.35 44.85
CA SER A 106 0.05 -3.68 44.95
C SER A 106 -0.01 -2.15 44.94
N ASP A 107 -1.21 -1.56 44.89
CA ASP A 107 -1.44 -0.11 44.86
C ASP A 107 -2.55 0.32 45.85
N SER A 108 -2.78 -0.46 46.90
CA SER A 108 -3.81 -0.16 47.90
C SER A 108 -3.25 0.69 49.05
N GLU A 109 -3.12 2.00 48.80
CA GLU A 109 -3.08 3.02 49.86
C GLU A 109 -4.52 3.52 50.05
N GLU A 110 -5.09 3.33 51.24
CA GLU A 110 -6.31 4.03 51.67
C GLU A 110 -5.97 5.52 51.81
N GLU A 111 -6.55 6.39 50.98
CA GLU A 111 -7.09 7.67 51.46
C GLU A 111 -7.95 8.41 50.41
N GLU A 112 -8.73 9.32 50.96
CA GLU A 112 -9.83 10.07 50.39
C GLU A 112 -9.48 10.95 49.18
N ALA A 113 -10.53 11.27 48.42
CA ALA A 113 -10.67 12.31 47.40
C ALA A 113 -9.44 13.18 47.11
N ASN A 114 -8.68 12.88 46.06
CA ASN A 114 -7.89 13.90 45.36
C ASN A 114 -7.48 13.54 43.92
N LYS A 115 -8.02 14.33 42.98
CA LYS A 115 -7.51 14.73 41.65
C LYS A 115 -7.22 13.60 40.64
N GLU A 116 -8.03 13.54 39.58
CA GLU A 116 -7.72 12.79 38.36
C GLU A 116 -6.33 13.15 37.83
N HIS A 117 -5.38 12.21 37.88
CA HIS A 117 -4.09 12.36 37.24
C HIS A 117 -4.26 11.99 35.76
N PRO A 118 -3.98 12.89 34.80
CA PRO A 118 -4.15 12.56 33.39
C PRO A 118 -3.17 11.43 33.02
N ARG A 119 -3.74 10.28 32.59
CA ARG A 119 -2.99 9.12 32.11
C ARG A 119 -1.96 9.57 31.08
N LYS A 120 -0.67 9.35 31.36
CA LYS A 120 0.42 9.67 30.42
C LYS A 120 0.25 8.82 29.16
N LYS A 121 -0.13 9.46 28.05
CA LYS A 121 -0.20 8.81 26.73
C LYS A 121 1.19 8.30 26.37
N LYS A 122 1.29 7.04 25.95
CA LYS A 122 2.55 6.50 25.42
C LYS A 122 3.00 7.38 24.25
N ARG A 123 4.23 7.88 24.31
CA ARG A 123 4.85 8.59 23.20
C ARG A 123 4.93 7.60 22.04
N LYS A 124 4.28 7.95 20.92
CA LYS A 124 4.50 7.25 19.65
C LYS A 124 6.00 7.34 19.39
N SER A 125 6.69 6.22 19.25
CA SER A 125 8.04 6.25 18.68
C SER A 125 7.90 6.94 17.33
N SER A 126 8.72 7.95 17.10
CA SER A 126 8.75 8.69 15.84
C SER A 126 9.28 7.77 14.75
N GLY A 127 8.42 6.87 14.24
CA GLY A 127 8.60 6.27 12.94
C GLY A 127 8.66 7.37 11.88
N ILE A 128 9.49 7.14 10.87
CA ILE A 128 9.81 7.98 9.69
C ILE A 128 9.11 9.33 9.72
N GLU A 129 9.89 10.36 10.04
CA GLU A 129 9.50 11.77 10.05
C GLU A 129 8.60 12.07 8.84
N THR A 130 7.38 12.55 9.09
CA THR A 130 6.45 12.90 8.01
C THR A 130 7.01 14.10 7.27
N ILE A 131 7.73 13.84 6.17
CA ILE A 131 8.27 14.89 5.31
C ILE A 131 7.10 15.63 4.68
N ILE A 132 7.02 16.93 4.92
CA ILE A 132 5.98 17.78 4.34
C ILE A 132 6.29 17.87 2.84
N TYR A 133 5.33 17.53 1.98
CA TYR A 133 5.53 17.51 0.51
C TYR A 133 6.09 18.81 -0.08
N LYS A 134 5.88 19.96 0.60
CA LYS A 134 6.42 21.27 0.23
C LYS A 134 7.93 21.41 0.44
N GLU A 135 8.53 20.58 1.29
CA GLU A 135 9.95 20.58 1.62
C GLU A 135 10.77 19.71 0.66
N ILE A 136 10.09 18.83 -0.09
CA ILE A 136 10.74 18.00 -1.10
C ILE A 136 11.00 18.87 -2.34
N PRO A 137 12.27 19.04 -2.75
CA PRO A 137 12.57 19.79 -3.96
C PRO A 137 11.97 19.08 -5.19
N PRO A 138 11.50 19.84 -6.19
CA PRO A 138 10.94 19.26 -7.40
C PRO A 138 11.99 18.39 -8.09
N PRO A 139 11.64 17.15 -8.50
CA PRO A 139 12.60 16.25 -9.14
C PRO A 139 13.09 16.83 -10.47
N GLU A 140 14.33 16.50 -10.83
CA GLU A 140 15.00 17.06 -12.01
C GLU A 140 14.29 16.73 -13.32
N CYS A 141 13.60 15.58 -13.38
CA CYS A 141 12.78 15.18 -14.52
C CYS A 141 11.61 16.15 -14.83
N LEU A 142 11.20 16.99 -13.88
CA LEU A 142 10.22 18.04 -14.15
C LEU A 142 10.81 19.12 -15.07
N LYS A 143 12.10 19.44 -14.92
CA LYS A 143 12.76 20.45 -15.76
C LYS A 143 12.79 19.99 -17.21
N THR A 144 13.26 18.76 -17.44
CA THR A 144 13.32 18.15 -18.78
C THR A 144 11.93 18.01 -19.40
N GLY A 145 10.93 17.57 -18.63
CA GLY A 145 9.54 17.46 -19.09
C GLY A 145 8.91 18.81 -19.46
N LEU A 146 9.16 19.85 -18.66
CA LEU A 146 8.67 21.20 -18.95
C LEU A 146 9.31 21.79 -20.21
N ASP A 147 10.61 21.60 -20.40
CA ASP A 147 11.33 22.12 -21.56
C ASP A 147 10.95 21.38 -22.85
N PHE A 148 10.76 20.05 -22.77
CA PHE A 148 10.18 19.29 -23.86
C PHE A 148 8.78 19.78 -24.23
N LEU A 149 7.92 20.03 -23.25
CA LEU A 149 6.57 20.54 -23.50
C LEU A 149 6.60 21.94 -24.11
N LYS A 150 7.50 22.83 -23.67
CA LYS A 150 7.69 24.16 -24.27
C LYS A 150 8.13 24.06 -25.73
N LYS A 151 9.13 23.24 -26.03
CA LYS A 151 9.61 22.98 -27.40
C LYS A 151 8.48 22.48 -28.29
N ARG A 152 7.74 21.46 -27.85
CA ARG A 152 6.57 20.94 -28.57
C ARG A 152 5.48 22.01 -28.74
N LYS A 153 5.23 22.82 -27.70
CA LYS A 153 4.23 23.89 -27.79
C LYS A 153 4.60 24.96 -28.81
N ALA A 154 5.88 25.30 -28.95
CA ALA A 154 6.37 26.26 -29.93
C ALA A 154 6.38 25.71 -31.36
N GLN A 155 6.58 24.40 -31.53
CA GLN A 155 6.59 23.74 -32.84
C GLN A 155 5.20 23.62 -33.48
N VAL A 156 4.14 23.60 -32.68
CA VAL A 156 2.76 23.50 -33.20
C VAL A 156 2.27 24.89 -33.61
N PRO A 157 1.97 25.13 -34.90
CA PRO A 157 1.40 26.40 -35.33
C PRO A 157 0.04 26.59 -34.66
N ARG A 158 -0.07 27.64 -33.84
CA ARG A 158 -1.31 28.03 -33.16
C ARG A 158 -1.59 29.48 -33.50
N SER A 159 -2.88 29.83 -33.58
CA SER A 159 -3.24 31.24 -33.64
C SER A 159 -2.81 31.93 -32.33
N SER A 160 -2.28 33.15 -32.45
CA SER A 160 -1.84 33.97 -31.31
C SER A 160 -2.95 34.18 -30.28
N SER A 161 -4.22 34.22 -30.72
CA SER A 161 -5.39 34.28 -29.86
C SER A 161 -5.51 33.07 -28.92
N ILE A 162 -5.23 31.85 -29.41
CA ILE A 162 -5.28 30.63 -28.58
C ILE A 162 -4.07 30.56 -27.62
N LEU A 163 -2.91 31.06 -28.04
CA LEU A 163 -1.72 31.12 -27.17
C LEU A 163 -1.93 32.09 -26.00
N ASN A 164 -2.40 33.30 -26.30
CA ASN A 164 -2.61 34.36 -25.32
C ASN A 164 -3.84 34.10 -24.44
N ASN A 165 -4.85 33.41 -24.98
CA ASN A 165 -6.10 33.09 -24.27
C ASN A 165 -6.28 31.58 -24.01
N SER A 166 -5.19 30.85 -23.75
CA SER A 166 -5.26 29.40 -23.55
C SER A 166 -6.18 28.98 -22.40
N SER A 167 -6.27 29.80 -21.34
CA SER A 167 -7.10 29.51 -20.16
C SER A 167 -8.60 29.74 -20.35
N GLN A 168 -9.02 30.51 -21.36
CA GLN A 168 -10.44 30.72 -21.68
C GLN A 168 -10.84 30.05 -23.01
N ALA A 169 -9.91 29.79 -23.93
CA ALA A 169 -10.14 28.97 -25.12
C ALA A 169 -10.58 27.53 -24.76
N LEU A 170 -9.99 26.93 -23.71
CA LEU A 170 -10.40 25.59 -23.23
C LEU A 170 -11.71 25.60 -22.42
N ARG A 171 -12.16 26.76 -21.91
CA ARG A 171 -13.45 26.92 -21.21
C ARG A 171 -14.65 26.93 -22.15
N LEU A 172 -14.45 27.20 -23.44
CA LEU A 172 -15.51 27.04 -24.45
C LEU A 172 -15.70 25.55 -24.82
N VAL A 173 -14.64 24.75 -24.71
CA VAL A 173 -14.67 23.30 -25.05
C VAL A 173 -15.13 22.47 -23.86
N THR A 174 -14.76 22.86 -22.65
CA THR A 174 -15.23 22.25 -21.40
C THR A 174 -16.19 23.25 -20.76
N GLY A 175 -17.50 23.01 -20.78
CA GLY A 175 -18.54 23.95 -20.33
C GLY A 175 -18.53 24.35 -18.83
N ALA A 176 -17.37 24.36 -18.19
CA ALA A 176 -17.17 24.68 -16.79
C ALA A 176 -17.21 26.21 -16.55
N LYS A 177 -18.30 26.66 -15.94
CA LYS A 177 -18.48 28.03 -15.44
C LYS A 177 -17.56 28.26 -14.22
N LYS A 178 -16.90 29.42 -14.15
CA LYS A 178 -16.19 29.88 -12.95
C LYS A 178 -17.21 30.07 -11.82
N GLN A 179 -17.11 29.27 -10.76
CA GLN A 179 -17.77 29.60 -9.49
C GLN A 179 -16.97 30.73 -8.83
N PRO A 180 -17.61 31.82 -8.39
CA PRO A 180 -16.91 32.88 -7.68
C PRO A 180 -16.42 32.38 -6.32
N LEU A 181 -15.13 32.60 -6.04
CA LEU A 181 -14.54 32.42 -4.72
C LEU A 181 -15.23 33.39 -3.76
N ARG A 182 -15.96 32.84 -2.77
CA ARG A 182 -16.47 33.60 -1.63
C ARG A 182 -15.27 34.04 -0.80
N LYS A 183 -15.20 35.35 -0.53
CA LYS A 183 -14.23 35.96 0.40
C LYS A 183 -14.60 35.59 1.83
#